data_AF-A0A7T8H136-F1
#
_entry.id   AF-A0A7T8H136-F1
#
_cell.length_a   1.000
_cell.length_b   1.000
_cell.length_c   1.000
_cell.angle_alpha   90.00
_cell.angle_beta   90.00
_cell.angle_gamma   90.00
#
_symmetry.space_group_name_H-M   'P 1'
#
loop_
_entity.id
_entity.type
_entity.pdbx_description
1 polymer ?
#
loop_
_entity_poly.entity_id
_entity_poly.type
_entity_poly.pdbx_seq_one_letter_code
_entity_poly.pdbx_strand_id
1 'polypeptide(L)'
;ADINLLPSLLLFLLSCPECSRSFKTDAEGILSECDSYDTQSSLKRNSLPESLSILGYVTPWNSKGYDVAKIFKAPKLDLISPVWVQLHPDLSLHGLHDIDKGDGDA
;
A
#
# COMPACT_ATOMS: atom_id res chain seq x y z
N ALA A 1 9.20 6.56 20.54
CA ALA A 1 8.69 7.09 19.25
C ALA A 1 7.50 6.23 18.87
N ASP A 2 6.31 6.80 18.99
CA ASP A 2 5.03 6.09 18.87
C ASP A 2 4.83 5.43 17.50
N ILE A 3 4.67 4.09 17.51
CA ILE A 3 4.29 3.28 16.34
C ILE A 3 2.80 3.49 15.99
N ASN A 4 2.06 4.18 16.86
CA ASN A 4 0.63 4.46 16.74
C ASN A 4 0.26 5.44 15.59
N LEU A 5 1.23 6.10 14.94
CA LEU A 5 0.96 6.96 13.78
C LEU A 5 0.74 6.20 12.47
N LEU A 6 1.28 4.98 12.35
CA LEU A 6 1.17 4.16 11.15
C LEU A 6 -0.27 3.76 10.80
N PRO A 7 -1.12 3.29 11.75
CA PRO A 7 -2.51 2.97 11.41
C PRO A 7 -3.33 4.22 11.07
N SER A 8 -3.10 5.37 11.72
CA SER A 8 -3.81 6.62 11.42
C SER A 8 -3.49 7.17 10.03
N LEU A 9 -2.24 7.05 9.58
CA LEU A 9 -1.82 7.51 8.25
C LEU A 9 -2.36 6.58 7.14
N LEU A 10 -2.37 5.26 7.40
CA LEU A 10 -2.93 4.28 6.47
C LEU A 10 -4.44 4.48 6.28
N LEU A 11 -5.17 4.76 7.37
CA LEU A 11 -6.61 5.05 7.33
C LEU A 11 -6.90 6.35 6.58
N PHE A 12 -6.05 7.37 6.71
CA PHE A 12 -6.20 8.65 6.01
C PHE A 12 -6.00 8.53 4.48
N LEU A 13 -5.08 7.67 4.02
CA LEU A 13 -4.87 7.42 2.59
C LEU A 13 -6.01 6.64 1.93
N LEU A 14 -6.84 5.96 2.72
CA LEU A 14 -8.01 5.21 2.24
C LEU A 14 -9.33 5.95 2.44
N SER A 15 -9.41 6.88 3.39
CA SER A 15 -10.64 7.60 3.71
C SER A 15 -10.88 8.79 2.79
N CYS A 16 -12.08 8.87 2.22
CA CYS A 16 -12.53 10.01 1.43
C CYS A 16 -12.88 11.18 2.37
N PRO A 17 -12.42 12.42 2.11
CA PRO A 17 -12.78 13.57 2.95
C PRO A 17 -14.28 13.90 2.90
N GLU A 18 -15.00 13.43 1.87
CA GLU A 18 -16.45 13.65 1.69
C GLU A 18 -17.31 12.57 2.34
N CYS A 19 -16.75 11.41 2.71
CA CYS A 19 -17.49 10.34 3.35
C CYS A 19 -17.32 10.44 4.88
N SER A 20 -18.05 11.37 5.49
CA SER A 20 -18.13 11.48 6.95
C SER A 20 -18.98 10.34 7.53
N ARG A 21 -18.47 9.11 7.47
CA ARG A 21 -19.06 7.97 8.16
C ARG A 21 -18.50 7.99 9.58
N SER A 22 -19.38 8.13 10.57
CA SER A 22 -18.99 8.06 11.98
C SER A 22 -18.45 6.66 12.26
N PHE A 23 -17.13 6.51 12.16
CA PHE A 23 -16.45 5.26 12.40
C PHE A 23 -16.30 5.06 13.90
N LYS A 24 -16.82 3.96 14.40
CA LYS A 24 -16.70 3.59 15.80
C LYS A 24 -15.30 3.02 15.99
N THR A 25 -14.48 3.70 16.80
CA THR A 25 -13.08 3.34 17.02
C THR A 25 -12.91 2.23 18.06
N ASP A 26 -13.97 1.46 18.33
CA ASP A 26 -13.89 0.26 19.15
C ASP A 26 -13.21 -0.89 18.38
N ALA A 27 -12.59 -1.82 19.11
CA ALA A 27 -11.89 -2.94 18.49
C ALA A 27 -12.81 -3.74 17.57
N GLU A 28 -14.07 -3.93 17.97
CA GLU A 28 -15.10 -4.60 17.18
C GLU A 28 -15.41 -3.86 15.86
N GLY A 29 -15.51 -2.52 15.89
CA GLY A 29 -15.69 -1.72 14.68
C GLY A 29 -14.49 -1.76 13.75
N ILE A 30 -13.27 -1.84 14.29
CA ILE A 30 -12.05 -2.04 13.47
C ILE A 30 -12.06 -3.42 12.82
N LEU A 31 -12.39 -4.47 13.56
CA LEU A 31 -12.42 -5.83 13.04
C LEU A 31 -13.52 -6.02 12.00
N SER A 32 -14.70 -5.40 12.17
CA SER A 32 -15.80 -5.50 11.20
C SER A 32 -15.48 -4.86 9.85
N GLU A 33 -14.68 -3.80 9.85
CA GLU A 33 -14.42 -2.97 8.68
C GLU A 33 -12.99 -3.06 8.13
N CYS A 34 -12.11 -3.87 8.73
CA CYS A 34 -10.68 -3.89 8.40
C CYS A 34 -10.35 -4.21 6.93
N ASP A 35 -11.23 -4.92 6.23
CA ASP A 35 -11.09 -5.25 4.81
C ASP A 35 -12.00 -4.40 3.89
N SER A 36 -12.78 -3.47 4.46
CA SER A 36 -13.69 -2.60 3.73
C SER A 36 -13.00 -1.30 3.29
N TYR A 37 -13.15 -0.92 2.03
CA TYR A 37 -12.66 0.34 1.49
C TYR A 37 -13.64 0.90 0.45
N ASP A 38 -13.66 2.23 0.30
CA ASP A 38 -14.52 2.86 -0.71
C ASP A 38 -13.95 2.67 -2.12
N THR A 39 -14.70 1.98 -2.97
CA THR A 39 -14.29 1.71 -4.35
C THR A 39 -14.20 2.98 -5.20
N GLN A 40 -15.03 4.00 -4.95
CA GLN A 40 -14.99 5.23 -5.76
C GLN A 40 -13.72 6.05 -5.46
N SER A 41 -13.39 6.21 -4.19
CA SER A 41 -12.18 6.91 -3.75
C SER A 41 -10.91 6.08 -3.91
N SER A 42 -11.02 4.74 -4.02
CA SER A 42 -9.89 3.89 -4.36
C SER A 42 -9.27 4.25 -5.72
N LEU A 43 -10.10 4.75 -6.65
CA LEU A 43 -9.72 5.11 -8.02
C LEU A 43 -9.15 6.52 -8.18
N LYS A 44 -8.99 7.28 -7.08
CA LYS A 44 -8.48 8.65 -7.13
C LYS A 44 -7.46 8.88 -6.03
N ARG A 45 -6.51 9.78 -6.29
CA ARG A 45 -5.59 10.26 -5.26
C ARG A 45 -6.38 11.17 -4.31
N ASN A 46 -6.35 10.83 -3.02
CA ASN A 46 -6.88 11.70 -1.97
C ASN A 46 -6.08 13.01 -1.94
N SER A 47 -6.62 14.07 -1.32
CA SER A 47 -6.21 15.50 -1.39
C SER A 47 -4.76 15.87 -1.02
N LEU A 48 -3.77 15.17 -1.56
CA LEU A 48 -2.36 15.48 -1.49
C LEU A 48 -2.00 16.36 -2.70
N PRO A 49 -1.09 17.33 -2.52
CA PRO A 49 -0.55 18.11 -3.62
C PRO A 49 0.01 17.21 -4.72
N GLU A 50 -0.26 17.54 -5.99
CA GLU A 50 0.22 16.77 -7.14
C GLU A 50 1.76 16.68 -7.24
N SER A 51 2.48 17.56 -6.54
CA SER A 51 3.95 17.55 -6.48
C SER A 51 4.53 16.47 -5.55
N LEU A 52 3.71 15.80 -4.75
CA LEU A 52 4.15 14.75 -3.84
C LEU A 52 3.96 13.37 -4.48
N SER A 53 5.05 12.63 -4.59
CA SER A 53 5.03 11.23 -5.02
C SER A 53 4.85 10.29 -3.83
N ILE A 54 4.04 9.26 -4.01
CA ILE A 54 3.74 8.24 -3.01
C ILE A 54 4.45 6.94 -3.38
N LEU A 55 5.31 6.47 -2.48
CA LEU A 55 6.08 5.23 -2.61
C LEU A 55 5.44 4.11 -1.78
N GLY A 56 5.08 3.00 -2.42
CA GLY A 56 4.65 1.77 -1.75
C GLY A 56 5.79 0.76 -1.63
N TYR A 57 5.98 0.17 -0.45
CA TYR A 57 6.89 -0.96 -0.27
C TYR A 57 6.13 -2.28 -0.36
N VAL A 58 6.64 -3.22 -1.15
CA VAL A 58 6.07 -4.58 -1.29
C VAL A 58 7.12 -5.60 -0.89
N THR A 59 6.72 -6.65 -0.18
CA THR A 59 7.62 -7.69 0.33
C THR A 59 7.18 -9.06 -0.18
N PRO A 60 8.11 -10.00 -0.44
CA PRO A 60 7.77 -11.30 -1.03
C PRO A 60 7.06 -12.24 -0.03
N TRP A 61 7.34 -12.12 1.27
CA TRP A 61 6.72 -12.92 2.32
C TRP A 61 5.30 -12.48 2.72
N ASN A 62 4.80 -11.39 2.14
CA ASN A 62 3.43 -10.91 2.36
C ASN A 62 2.70 -10.79 1.02
N SER A 63 2.13 -11.90 0.56
CA SER A 63 1.41 -11.99 -0.72
C SER A 63 0.28 -10.95 -0.85
N LYS A 64 -0.44 -10.64 0.25
CA LYS A 64 -1.49 -9.60 0.27
C LYS A 64 -0.96 -8.23 -0.16
N GLY A 65 0.33 -7.96 0.03
CA GLY A 65 0.98 -6.73 -0.44
C GLY A 65 0.95 -6.56 -1.96
N TYR A 66 1.06 -7.65 -2.72
CA TYR A 66 0.97 -7.60 -4.19
C TYR A 66 -0.44 -7.27 -4.66
N ASP A 67 -1.46 -7.88 -4.03
CA ASP A 67 -2.86 -7.64 -4.38
C ASP A 67 -3.27 -6.19 -4.09
N VAL A 68 -2.88 -5.68 -2.93
CA VAL A 68 -3.08 -4.27 -2.55
C VAL A 68 -2.35 -3.36 -3.54
N ALA A 69 -1.10 -3.67 -3.89
CA ALA A 69 -0.36 -2.89 -4.88
C ALA A 69 -1.09 -2.88 -6.23
N LYS A 70 -1.58 -4.02 -6.75
CA LYS A 70 -2.32 -4.08 -8.01
C LYS A 70 -3.59 -3.21 -7.99
N ILE A 71 -4.31 -3.19 -6.87
CA ILE A 71 -5.54 -2.38 -6.73
C ILE A 71 -5.23 -0.87 -6.75
N PHE A 72 -4.13 -0.43 -6.13
CA PHE A 72 -3.86 1.00 -5.88
C PHE A 72 -2.70 1.61 -6.71
N LYS A 73 -1.98 0.82 -7.53
CA LYS A 73 -0.76 1.21 -8.27
C LYS A 73 -0.93 2.35 -9.27
N ALA A 74 -2.12 2.57 -9.82
CA ALA A 74 -2.39 3.67 -10.75
C ALA A 74 -3.08 4.89 -10.09
N PRO A 75 -4.09 4.70 -9.21
CA PRO A 75 -4.81 5.84 -8.65
C PRO A 75 -4.15 6.50 -7.43
N LYS A 76 -3.30 5.78 -6.69
CA LYS A 76 -2.78 6.26 -5.39
C LYS A 76 -1.27 6.18 -5.22
N LEU A 77 -0.60 5.21 -5.83
CA LEU A 77 0.85 5.05 -5.71
C LEU A 77 1.52 5.54 -6.99
N ASP A 78 2.62 6.28 -6.86
CA ASP A 78 3.44 6.71 -8.00
C ASP A 78 4.57 5.71 -8.27
N LEU A 79 5.08 5.11 -7.19
CA LEU A 79 6.22 4.21 -7.21
C LEU A 79 5.95 2.99 -6.33
N ILE A 80 6.49 1.85 -6.74
CA ILE A 80 6.52 0.64 -5.92
C ILE A 80 7.98 0.20 -5.78
N SER A 81 8.45 0.06 -4.55
CA SER A 81 9.75 -0.50 -4.22
C SER A 81 9.57 -1.91 -3.66
N PRO A 82 9.92 -2.95 -4.43
CA PRO A 82 9.96 -4.29 -3.91
C PRO A 82 11.18 -4.51 -3.01
N VAL A 83 10.96 -5.07 -1.83
CA VAL A 83 11.96 -5.25 -0.77
C VAL A 83 12.41 -6.71 -0.71
N TRP A 84 13.18 -7.10 -1.72
CA TRP A 84 13.75 -8.46 -1.78
C TRP A 84 15.20 -8.50 -2.28
N VAL A 85 15.75 -7.42 -2.84
CA VAL A 85 17.14 -7.39 -3.33
C VAL A 85 18.11 -7.00 -2.21
N GLN A 86 19.24 -7.72 -2.11
CA GLN A 86 20.32 -7.46 -1.16
C GLN A 86 21.65 -7.32 -1.90
N LEU A 87 22.41 -6.27 -1.57
CA LEU A 87 23.77 -6.07 -2.09
C LEU A 87 24.78 -6.64 -1.09
N HIS A 88 25.60 -7.58 -1.55
CA HIS A 88 26.65 -8.20 -0.75
C HIS A 88 28.00 -7.45 -0.90
N PRO A 89 28.93 -7.61 0.06
CA PRO A 89 30.24 -6.97 0.02
C PRO A 89 31.11 -7.37 -1.18
N ASP A 90 30.85 -8.52 -1.78
CA ASP A 90 31.47 -8.99 -3.02
C ASP A 90 30.85 -8.37 -4.29
N LEU A 91 29.98 -7.37 -4.10
CA LEU A 91 29.20 -6.70 -5.15
C LEU A 91 28.22 -7.64 -5.87
N SER A 92 27.90 -8.79 -5.28
CA SER A 92 26.84 -9.67 -5.79
C SER A 92 25.46 -9.20 -5.31
N LEU A 93 24.46 -9.40 -6.17
CA LEU A 93 23.06 -9.12 -5.84
C LEU A 93 22.32 -10.43 -5.56
N HIS A 94 21.72 -10.52 -4.38
CA HIS A 94 20.91 -11.66 -3.93
C HIS A 94 19.41 -11.30 -3.92
N GLY A 95 18.56 -12.32 -3.79
CA GLY A 95 17.10 -12.13 -3.74
C GLY A 95 16.43 -11.84 -5.08
N LEU A 96 17.14 -12.06 -6.18
CA LEU A 96 16.59 -11.93 -7.54
C LEU A 96 15.55 -13.01 -7.88
N HIS A 97 15.51 -14.11 -7.11
CA HIS A 97 14.54 -15.20 -7.28
C HIS A 97 13.13 -14.83 -6.82
N ASP A 98 12.99 -13.77 -6.01
CA ASP A 98 11.70 -13.26 -5.53
C ASP A 98 11.06 -12.26 -6.52
N ILE A 99 11.72 -11.96 -7.64
CA ILE A 99 11.20 -11.08 -8.68
C ILE A 99 10.09 -11.81 -9.44
N ASP A 100 8.85 -11.34 -9.26
CA ASP A 100 7.72 -11.73 -10.08
C ASP A 100 7.86 -11.13 -11.50
N LYS A 101 8.29 -11.97 -12.45
CA LYS A 101 8.27 -11.66 -13.88
C LYS A 101 6.89 -12.07 -14.39
N GLY A 102 5.90 -11.19 -14.23
CA GLY A 102 4.52 -11.49 -14.64
C GLY A 102 4.46 -12.16 -16.02
N ASP A 103 3.61 -13.18 -16.14
CA ASP A 103 3.49 -14.00 -17.35
C ASP A 103 3.30 -13.08 -18.58
N GLY A 104 4.30 -13.09 -19.46
CA GLY A 104 4.31 -12.29 -20.68
C GLY A 104 3.35 -12.86 -21.70
N ASP A 105 2.06 -12.54 -21.58
CA ASP A 105 1.11 -12.63 -22.68
C ASP A 105 0.85 -11.21 -23.20
N ALA A 106 1.47 -10.94 -24.35
CA ALA A 106 1.32 -9.72 -25.15
C ALA A 106 0.34 -9.99 -26.31
#